data_AF-A0A3M2LH37-F1
#
_entry.id   AF-A0A3M2LH37-F1
#
_cell.length_a   1.000
_cell.length_b   1.000
_cell.length_c   1.000
_cell.angle_alpha   90.00
_cell.angle_beta   90.00
_cell.angle_gamma   90.00
#
_symmetry.space_group_name_H-M   'P 1'
#
loop_
_entity.id
_entity.type
_entity.pdbx_description
1 polymer ?
#
loop_
_entity_poly.entity_id
_entity_poly.type
_entity_poly.pdbx_seq_one_letter_code
_entity_poly.pdbx_strand_id
1 'polypeptide(L)'
;MVLMRREVCDSDPRSVSCRMSLVCEGSCRMSRRHRWLSRPFMVLGAGAALVAAVATAPAGAAPTVVKADQGPSSAGCANRVNDTARKLVECVRTEDLWRHMKAFQAIADANPGPDGHASRNSGEPGYKASVDYVAKLMRQAGYDVTIQKYKFFYFAYKGIPTFRSVSPTPHDYTVVTDWNPGQSTGTANAELQPAGGMVLPPSPTPSSTSGCKASDFSGFQAGRVALIQRGGCNYGVKVLNAQAAGASGVVVFNEGNPGRTGVISGSLTDADGNRIVPTIPVAFTAFQTGSDLLDQYNQAVQNNTALPKLNLDIQAKVDPNADDYNVIADSKGGDPNHTVVVDAHLDAIYGAGMLDNASGSATILNVAQLMRKVTPRNKLRFIWFGGEELGELGSSYYVNNLSPTELGKIGYDLDADVTATPNYVVGVLDPAGVDLFTRVVSTQFPPQVYEPSKVARDVGINYFNSIGKKQILFSPIGTDAEQFNLAGVPASGVLTGQDCCKLQSDVDMFGGTLGNFEGTIPSSDGGCVDNPFRWCDNLANNDPKVLTFMSKGFAGMVVNMAFDTKVLGAAANPRVHPLAPKAHPSNRGAPTS
;
A
#
# COMPACT_ATOMS: atom_id res chain seq x y z
N MET A 1 20.94 -3.67 -6.30
CA MET A 1 22.32 -3.32 -6.70
C MET A 1 23.03 -4.57 -7.18
N VAL A 2 22.95 -4.85 -8.48
CA VAL A 2 23.82 -5.81 -9.17
C VAL A 2 24.74 -4.95 -10.02
N LEU A 3 26.05 -5.04 -9.76
CA LEU A 3 27.06 -4.39 -10.56
C LEU A 3 27.00 -4.95 -11.99
N MET A 4 26.49 -4.15 -12.93
CA MET A 4 26.79 -4.32 -14.35
C MET A 4 27.57 -3.10 -14.81
N ARG A 5 28.89 -3.26 -14.95
CA ARG A 5 29.71 -2.39 -15.79
C ARG A 5 29.18 -2.52 -17.23
N ARG A 6 28.64 -1.45 -17.78
CA ARG A 6 28.49 -1.31 -19.24
C ARG A 6 29.81 -0.75 -19.77
N GLU A 7 30.59 -1.60 -20.43
CA GLU A 7 31.61 -1.14 -21.37
C GLU A 7 30.92 -0.69 -22.65
N VAL A 8 31.34 0.48 -23.11
CA VAL A 8 30.93 1.12 -24.37
C VAL A 8 31.69 0.41 -25.50
N CYS A 9 30.98 -0.24 -26.42
CA CYS A 9 31.58 -0.69 -27.68
C CYS A 9 31.30 0.35 -28.76
N ASP A 10 32.36 1.07 -29.12
CA ASP A 10 32.46 1.85 -30.34
C ASP A 10 32.99 0.96 -31.47
N SER A 11 32.61 1.30 -32.69
CA SER A 11 32.75 0.54 -33.94
C SER A 11 34.16 0.50 -34.54
N ASP A 12 34.67 -0.68 -34.92
CA ASP A 12 35.44 -0.91 -36.18
C ASP A 12 35.72 -2.43 -36.41
N PRO A 13 35.65 -2.98 -37.65
CA PRO A 13 35.88 -4.38 -37.96
C PRO A 13 37.26 -4.62 -38.59
N ARG A 14 38.06 -5.56 -38.04
CA ARG A 14 39.08 -6.37 -38.76
C ARG A 14 39.92 -7.26 -37.83
N SER A 15 40.27 -8.46 -38.32
CA SER A 15 41.23 -9.48 -37.79
C SER A 15 40.77 -10.27 -36.54
N VAL A 16 40.44 -11.56 -36.61
CA VAL A 16 41.22 -12.79 -36.91
C VAL A 16 42.14 -13.24 -35.74
N SER A 17 41.67 -14.29 -35.05
CA SER A 17 42.42 -15.44 -34.51
C SER A 17 43.15 -15.38 -33.14
N CYS A 18 42.65 -16.28 -32.26
CA CYS A 18 43.36 -17.29 -31.46
C CYS A 18 44.08 -16.99 -30.11
N ARG A 19 43.67 -17.86 -29.15
CA ARG A 19 44.44 -18.66 -28.16
C ARG A 19 44.85 -18.04 -26.80
N MET A 20 44.07 -18.40 -25.78
CA MET A 20 44.34 -19.42 -24.74
C MET A 20 45.77 -19.56 -24.18
N SER A 21 45.95 -19.25 -22.89
CA SER A 21 46.70 -20.08 -21.89
C SER A 21 46.63 -19.50 -20.46
N LEU A 22 45.88 -20.18 -19.59
CA LEU A 22 46.32 -20.95 -18.40
C LEU A 22 47.52 -20.50 -17.53
N VAL A 23 47.37 -20.84 -16.22
CA VAL A 23 48.39 -21.04 -15.15
C VAL A 23 48.66 -19.78 -14.28
N CYS A 24 48.67 -19.75 -12.94
CA CYS A 24 49.04 -20.77 -11.92
C CYS A 24 48.41 -20.53 -10.53
N GLU A 25 48.54 -21.58 -9.71
CA GLU A 25 48.09 -21.85 -8.34
C GLU A 25 48.84 -21.08 -7.22
N GLY A 26 48.32 -21.17 -5.98
CA GLY A 26 49.12 -20.88 -4.78
C GLY A 26 48.35 -20.87 -3.45
N SER A 27 48.13 -22.05 -2.86
CA SER A 27 47.59 -22.29 -1.51
C SER A 27 48.61 -21.98 -0.39
N CYS A 28 48.19 -21.56 0.82
CA CYS A 28 48.55 -22.24 2.08
C CYS A 28 47.82 -21.72 3.34
N ARG A 29 47.61 -22.63 4.30
CA ARG A 29 46.86 -22.53 5.58
C ARG A 29 47.61 -21.76 6.68
N MET A 30 46.87 -21.25 7.68
CA MET A 30 47.40 -20.88 9.01
C MET A 30 46.67 -21.58 10.17
N SER A 31 47.44 -21.83 11.23
CA SER A 31 47.16 -22.68 12.39
C SER A 31 46.54 -21.93 13.59
N ARG A 32 46.06 -22.71 14.57
CA ARG A 32 45.43 -22.31 15.85
C ARG A 32 46.44 -22.18 17.00
N ARG A 33 46.11 -21.32 18.00
CA ARG A 33 45.86 -21.60 19.45
C ARG A 33 46.21 -20.37 20.34
N HIS A 34 45.27 -19.85 21.18
CA HIS A 34 45.13 -19.99 22.66
C HIS A 34 45.54 -18.68 23.40
N ARG A 35 44.96 -18.16 24.52
CA ARG A 35 43.86 -18.49 25.47
C ARG A 35 43.74 -17.33 26.51
N TRP A 36 42.56 -17.17 27.19
CA TRP A 36 42.29 -16.61 28.57
C TRP A 36 42.52 -15.10 28.89
N LEU A 37 41.89 -14.37 29.85
CA LEU A 37 40.89 -14.58 30.95
C LEU A 37 40.29 -13.21 31.45
N SER A 38 38.98 -13.20 31.71
CA SER A 38 38.12 -12.58 32.78
C SER A 38 38.47 -11.32 33.65
N ARG A 39 37.50 -10.34 33.62
CA ARG A 39 36.72 -9.58 34.68
C ARG A 39 37.45 -8.87 35.87
N PRO A 40 36.74 -8.16 36.80
CA PRO A 40 36.39 -6.71 36.78
C PRO A 40 36.84 -5.96 38.08
N PHE A 41 36.69 -4.64 38.18
CA PHE A 41 36.76 -3.94 39.49
C PHE A 41 35.78 -2.77 39.63
N MET A 42 35.18 -2.72 40.82
CA MET A 42 34.31 -1.72 41.41
C MET A 42 35.11 -1.07 42.55
N VAL A 43 35.09 0.25 42.72
CA VAL A 43 35.62 0.92 43.94
C VAL A 43 34.73 2.11 44.33
N LEU A 44 34.52 2.21 45.65
CA LEU A 44 33.70 3.16 46.39
C LEU A 44 34.30 4.57 46.57
N GLY A 45 33.37 5.51 46.79
CA GLY A 45 33.37 6.80 47.49
C GLY A 45 34.62 7.41 48.16
N ALA A 46 34.67 8.75 48.11
CA ALA A 46 35.16 9.60 49.18
C ALA A 46 34.49 10.98 49.11
N GLY A 47 33.91 11.43 50.22
CA GLY A 47 33.43 12.79 50.39
C GLY A 47 34.58 13.73 50.74
N ALA A 48 34.46 14.99 50.32
CA ALA A 48 35.20 16.10 50.87
C ALA A 48 34.28 17.30 50.98
N ALA A 49 34.04 17.71 52.23
CA ALA A 49 33.44 18.99 52.58
C ALA A 49 34.50 20.09 52.43
N LEU A 50 34.15 21.18 51.76
CA LEU A 50 34.91 22.43 51.81
C LEU A 50 33.94 23.57 52.14
N VAL A 51 34.28 24.25 53.23
CA VAL A 51 33.58 25.39 53.82
C VAL A 51 34.15 26.70 53.24
N ALA A 52 33.28 27.72 53.20
CA ALA A 52 33.55 29.16 53.05
C ALA A 52 33.69 29.72 51.62
N ALA A 53 32.68 30.46 51.18
CA ALA A 53 32.64 31.92 51.34
C ALA A 53 31.26 32.45 50.93
N VAL A 54 30.55 33.07 51.87
CA VAL A 54 29.34 33.86 51.57
C VAL A 54 29.82 35.19 50.98
N ALA A 55 29.78 35.29 49.65
CA ALA A 55 29.81 36.56 48.96
C ALA A 55 28.37 36.93 48.61
N THR A 56 27.85 37.98 49.23
CA THR A 56 26.59 38.62 48.85
C THR A 56 26.78 39.28 47.48
N ALA A 57 26.45 38.56 46.41
CA ALA A 57 26.27 39.15 45.08
C ALA A 57 24.87 39.77 44.99
N PRO A 58 24.71 40.95 44.35
CA PRO A 58 23.42 41.59 44.17
C PRO A 58 22.50 40.67 43.35
N ALA A 59 21.19 40.76 43.60
CA ALA A 59 20.15 40.10 42.83
C ALA A 59 20.25 40.48 41.34
N GLY A 60 21.10 39.76 40.60
CA GLY A 60 21.14 39.78 39.15
C GLY A 60 19.92 39.04 38.64
N ALA A 61 19.13 39.72 37.81
CA ALA A 61 17.94 39.20 37.17
C ALA A 61 18.14 37.75 36.70
N ALA A 62 17.21 36.87 37.09
CA ALA A 62 17.11 35.55 36.50
C ALA A 62 17.15 35.71 34.97
N PRO A 63 17.93 34.89 34.23
CA PRO A 63 17.86 34.92 32.78
C PRO A 63 16.40 34.65 32.41
N THR A 64 15.76 35.63 31.78
CA THR A 64 14.50 35.40 31.08
C THR A 64 14.81 34.34 30.05
N VAL A 65 14.46 33.10 30.37
CA VAL A 65 14.36 32.03 29.38
C VAL A 65 13.34 32.56 28.38
N VAL A 66 13.83 33.03 27.24
CA VAL A 66 13.00 33.30 26.08
C VAL A 66 12.33 31.97 25.80
N LYS A 67 11.06 31.81 26.21
CA LYS A 67 10.25 30.69 25.75
C LYS A 67 10.32 30.77 24.24
N ALA A 68 10.93 29.76 23.60
CA ALA A 68 10.79 29.56 22.17
C ALA A 68 9.29 29.72 21.86
N ASP A 69 8.95 30.52 20.85
CA ASP A 69 7.59 30.85 20.48
C ASP A 69 6.82 29.56 20.15
N GLN A 70 6.27 28.92 21.17
CA GLN A 70 5.43 27.76 21.05
C GLN A 70 4.14 28.31 20.45
N GLY A 71 3.89 28.02 19.18
CA GLY A 71 2.68 28.43 18.48
C GLY A 71 1.40 28.15 19.28
N PRO A 72 0.26 28.71 18.85
CA PRO A 72 -0.99 28.69 19.61
C PRO A 72 -1.34 27.28 20.13
N SER A 73 -1.81 27.21 21.39
CA SER A 73 -2.29 25.96 21.99
C SER A 73 -3.46 25.38 21.19
N SER A 74 -3.76 24.08 21.32
CA SER A 74 -4.95 23.48 20.66
C SER A 74 -6.24 24.23 20.99
N ALA A 75 -6.40 24.72 22.23
CA ALA A 75 -7.53 25.56 22.62
C ALA A 75 -7.51 26.95 21.95
N GLY A 76 -6.32 27.54 21.78
CA GLY A 76 -6.14 28.78 21.01
C GLY A 76 -6.51 28.59 19.54
N CYS A 77 -6.03 27.52 18.92
CA CYS A 77 -6.32 27.14 17.54
C CYS A 77 -7.80 26.86 17.30
N ALA A 78 -8.45 26.18 18.24
CA ALA A 78 -9.89 25.94 18.20
C ALA A 78 -10.70 27.24 18.25
N ASN A 79 -10.16 28.32 18.81
CA ASN A 79 -10.85 29.60 18.92
C ASN A 79 -10.51 30.59 17.79
N ARG A 80 -9.41 30.36 17.06
CA ARG A 80 -8.93 31.18 15.94
C ARG A 80 -9.73 30.92 14.66
N VAL A 81 -9.81 31.94 13.80
CA VAL A 81 -10.22 31.79 12.40
C VAL A 81 -8.96 31.53 11.57
N ASN A 82 -8.79 30.30 11.09
CA ASN A 82 -7.58 29.83 10.40
C ASN A 82 -7.69 29.99 8.87
N ASP A 83 -7.94 31.22 8.42
CA ASP A 83 -8.21 31.60 7.03
C ASP A 83 -6.96 31.94 6.20
N THR A 84 -5.76 31.72 6.72
CA THR A 84 -4.51 31.87 5.96
C THR A 84 -3.56 30.71 6.23
N ALA A 85 -2.66 30.44 5.29
CA ALA A 85 -1.62 29.41 5.41
C ALA A 85 -0.86 29.51 6.72
N ARG A 86 -0.35 30.70 7.06
CA ARG A 86 0.35 30.92 8.33
C ARG A 86 -0.51 30.54 9.54
N LYS A 87 -1.76 31.00 9.60
CA LYS A 87 -2.64 30.76 10.76
C LYS A 87 -2.95 29.26 10.92
N LEU A 88 -3.26 28.59 9.81
CA LEU A 88 -3.65 27.17 9.81
C LEU A 88 -2.45 26.25 10.09
N VAL A 89 -1.32 26.48 9.42
CA VAL A 89 -0.10 25.67 9.57
C VAL A 89 0.47 25.73 10.99
N GLU A 90 0.42 26.90 11.64
CA GLU A 90 0.78 27.07 13.06
C GLU A 90 -0.09 26.21 14.00
N CYS A 91 -1.29 25.83 13.57
CA CYS A 91 -2.28 25.11 14.36
C CYS A 91 -2.33 23.60 14.12
N VAL A 92 -1.65 23.09 13.10
CA VAL A 92 -1.48 21.64 12.89
C VAL A 92 -0.43 21.14 13.89
N ARG A 93 -0.88 20.33 14.85
CA ARG A 93 -0.07 19.88 16.00
C ARG A 93 0.00 18.36 16.05
N THR A 94 1.17 17.83 16.39
CA THR A 94 1.43 16.39 16.48
C THR A 94 0.46 15.69 17.41
N GLU A 95 0.19 16.26 18.57
CA GLU A 95 -0.69 15.68 19.59
C GLU A 95 -2.15 15.60 19.14
N ASP A 96 -2.62 16.51 18.28
CA ASP A 96 -4.00 16.52 17.79
C ASP A 96 -4.17 15.50 16.67
N LEU A 97 -3.20 15.43 15.74
CA LEU A 97 -3.11 14.35 14.74
C LEU A 97 -3.04 12.97 15.42
N TRP A 98 -2.13 12.81 16.38
CA TRP A 98 -1.92 11.55 17.09
C TRP A 98 -3.13 11.14 17.95
N ARG A 99 -3.99 12.09 18.34
CA ARG A 99 -5.25 11.78 19.01
C ARG A 99 -6.22 11.07 18.07
N HIS A 100 -6.29 11.48 16.81
CA HIS A 100 -7.09 10.79 15.79
C HIS A 100 -6.50 9.43 15.45
N MET A 101 -5.18 9.33 15.27
CA MET A 101 -4.50 8.04 15.07
C MET A 101 -4.85 7.03 16.18
N LYS A 102 -4.74 7.44 17.45
CA LYS A 102 -5.13 6.60 18.60
C LYS A 102 -6.61 6.23 18.61
N ALA A 103 -7.48 7.11 18.14
CA ALA A 103 -8.90 6.80 18.05
C ALA A 103 -9.19 5.76 16.96
N PHE A 104 -8.56 5.87 15.79
CA PHE A 104 -8.68 4.87 14.73
C PHE A 104 -8.11 3.51 15.16
N GLN A 105 -6.96 3.47 15.84
CA GLN A 105 -6.42 2.23 16.40
C GLN A 105 -7.41 1.60 17.39
N ALA A 106 -7.94 2.38 18.33
CA ALA A 106 -8.90 1.86 19.30
C ALA A 106 -10.19 1.36 18.64
N ILE A 107 -10.62 1.97 17.54
CA ILE A 107 -11.74 1.50 16.73
C ILE A 107 -11.39 0.15 16.09
N ALA A 108 -10.21 0.01 15.50
CA ALA A 108 -9.75 -1.25 14.91
C ALA A 108 -9.70 -2.37 15.94
N ASP A 109 -9.09 -2.11 17.10
CA ASP A 109 -8.93 -3.08 18.20
C ASP A 109 -10.28 -3.56 18.74
N ALA A 110 -11.27 -2.67 18.80
CA ALA A 110 -12.61 -2.99 19.29
C ALA A 110 -13.48 -3.74 18.27
N ASN A 111 -13.07 -3.81 17.00
CA ASN A 111 -13.87 -4.34 15.90
C ASN A 111 -13.04 -5.30 15.03
N PRO A 112 -12.77 -6.52 15.52
CA PRO A 112 -11.97 -7.47 14.77
C PRO A 112 -12.67 -7.94 13.49
N GLY A 113 -11.87 -8.21 12.46
CA GLY A 113 -12.29 -8.79 11.19
C GLY A 113 -12.63 -10.29 11.30
N PRO A 114 -12.99 -10.95 10.18
CA PRO A 114 -13.31 -12.38 10.17
C PRO A 114 -12.17 -13.30 10.61
N ASP A 115 -10.92 -12.84 10.54
CA ASP A 115 -9.73 -13.54 11.02
C ASP A 115 -9.46 -13.34 12.53
N GLY A 116 -10.26 -12.52 13.20
CA GLY A 116 -10.14 -12.23 14.63
C GLY A 116 -9.13 -11.13 14.99
N HIS A 117 -8.49 -10.49 14.01
CA HIS A 117 -7.54 -9.41 14.24
C HIS A 117 -8.18 -8.02 14.11
N ALA A 118 -7.57 -7.02 14.75
CA ALA A 118 -8.01 -5.62 14.67
C ALA A 118 -8.14 -5.16 13.21
N SER A 119 -9.25 -4.54 12.84
CA SER A 119 -9.54 -4.25 11.44
C SER A 119 -10.23 -2.91 11.20
N ARG A 120 -9.86 -2.22 10.12
CA ARG A 120 -10.64 -1.16 9.47
C ARG A 120 -10.84 -1.45 7.99
N ASN A 121 -10.79 -2.72 7.60
CA ASN A 121 -10.93 -3.13 6.21
C ASN A 121 -12.32 -2.78 5.65
N SER A 122 -12.36 -2.45 4.36
CA SER A 122 -13.61 -2.18 3.64
C SER A 122 -14.67 -3.27 3.86
N GLY A 123 -15.91 -2.85 4.14
CA GLY A 123 -17.03 -3.74 4.47
C GLY A 123 -17.00 -4.38 5.87
N GLU A 124 -15.98 -4.12 6.70
CA GLU A 124 -15.86 -4.69 8.05
C GLU A 124 -16.39 -3.75 9.15
N PRO A 125 -16.75 -4.29 10.34
CA PRO A 125 -17.32 -3.49 11.41
C PRO A 125 -16.45 -2.30 11.85
N GLY A 126 -15.12 -2.45 11.86
CA GLY A 126 -14.22 -1.38 12.25
C GLY A 126 -14.13 -0.25 11.21
N TYR A 127 -14.31 -0.55 9.93
CA TYR A 127 -14.48 0.47 8.90
C TYR A 127 -15.75 1.28 9.15
N LYS A 128 -16.89 0.61 9.34
CA LYS A 128 -18.16 1.28 9.62
C LYS A 128 -18.12 2.11 10.92
N ALA A 129 -17.42 1.64 11.94
CA ALA A 129 -17.20 2.42 13.16
C ALA A 129 -16.32 3.65 12.92
N SER A 130 -15.34 3.56 12.03
CA SER A 130 -14.50 4.69 11.59
C SER A 130 -15.32 5.74 10.83
N VAL A 131 -16.20 5.29 9.93
CA VAL A 131 -17.19 6.13 9.23
C VAL A 131 -18.06 6.90 10.22
N ASP A 132 -18.59 6.23 11.24
CA ASP A 132 -19.43 6.87 12.27
C ASP A 132 -18.64 7.88 13.12
N TYR A 133 -17.38 7.56 13.45
CA TYR A 133 -16.47 8.46 14.16
C TYR A 133 -16.21 9.76 13.39
N VAL A 134 -15.80 9.65 12.12
CA VAL A 134 -15.54 10.80 11.25
C VAL A 134 -16.81 11.62 11.06
N ALA A 135 -17.92 10.98 10.70
CA ALA A 135 -19.19 11.66 10.48
C ALA A 135 -19.67 12.43 11.72
N LYS A 136 -19.51 11.84 12.92
CA LYS A 136 -19.81 12.52 14.18
C LYS A 136 -18.95 13.76 14.38
N LEU A 137 -17.64 13.65 14.19
CA LEU A 137 -16.72 14.78 14.38
C LEU A 137 -16.95 15.90 13.37
N MET A 138 -17.25 15.57 12.12
CA MET A 138 -17.57 16.57 11.08
C MET A 138 -18.88 17.30 11.37
N ARG A 139 -19.93 16.60 11.83
CA ARG A 139 -21.16 17.25 12.29
C ARG A 139 -20.91 18.16 13.49
N GLN A 140 -20.10 17.73 14.46
CA GLN A 140 -19.72 18.55 15.61
C GLN A 140 -18.90 19.78 15.22
N ALA A 141 -18.09 19.67 14.16
CA ALA A 141 -17.39 20.80 13.56
C ALA A 141 -18.30 21.71 12.72
N GLY A 142 -19.58 21.36 12.52
CA GLY A 142 -20.56 22.20 11.84
C GLY A 142 -20.65 21.98 10.32
N TYR A 143 -20.02 20.93 9.80
CA TYR A 143 -20.12 20.56 8.38
C TYR A 143 -21.46 19.87 8.08
N ASP A 144 -21.90 19.99 6.82
CA ASP A 144 -23.03 19.22 6.29
C ASP A 144 -22.55 17.85 5.83
N VAL A 145 -22.91 16.81 6.60
CA VAL A 145 -22.38 15.45 6.41
C VAL A 145 -23.38 14.53 5.73
N THR A 146 -22.97 13.97 4.60
CA THR A 146 -23.63 12.87 3.89
C THR A 146 -22.80 11.60 4.01
N ILE A 147 -23.46 10.47 4.29
CA ILE A 147 -22.83 9.15 4.18
C ILE A 147 -23.35 8.53 2.88
N GLN A 148 -22.49 8.45 1.87
CA GLN A 148 -22.82 7.85 0.57
C GLN A 148 -22.52 6.35 0.64
N LYS A 149 -23.57 5.55 0.57
CA LYS A 149 -23.48 4.09 0.62
C LYS A 149 -23.39 3.52 -0.80
N TYR A 150 -22.53 2.53 -1.01
CA TYR A 150 -22.45 1.74 -2.24
C TYR A 150 -22.27 0.24 -1.95
N LYS A 151 -22.28 -0.56 -3.01
CA LYS A 151 -22.17 -2.03 -2.96
C LYS A 151 -20.87 -2.47 -3.60
N PHE A 152 -20.24 -3.48 -3.01
CA PHE A 152 -19.04 -4.09 -3.57
C PHE A 152 -18.97 -5.59 -3.27
N PHE A 153 -18.06 -6.27 -3.97
CA PHE A 153 -17.72 -7.65 -3.70
C PHE A 153 -16.73 -7.74 -2.55
N TYR A 154 -17.13 -8.35 -1.45
CA TYR A 154 -16.29 -8.55 -0.27
C TYR A 154 -15.77 -9.99 -0.19
N PHE A 155 -14.47 -10.10 0.10
CA PHE A 155 -13.78 -11.35 0.40
C PHE A 155 -12.79 -11.12 1.54
N ALA A 156 -12.80 -11.98 2.54
CA ALA A 156 -11.80 -11.99 3.59
C ALA A 156 -11.52 -13.41 4.08
N TYR A 157 -10.27 -13.70 4.41
CA TYR A 157 -9.90 -14.96 5.06
C TYR A 157 -10.39 -14.97 6.52
N LYS A 158 -10.79 -16.15 7.03
CA LYS A 158 -11.22 -16.36 8.43
C LYS A 158 -10.07 -16.72 9.38
N GLY A 159 -8.84 -16.65 8.88
CA GLY A 159 -7.61 -17.05 9.56
C GLY A 159 -6.51 -17.28 8.55
N ILE A 160 -5.32 -17.67 9.02
CA ILE A 160 -4.17 -17.94 8.14
C ILE A 160 -4.45 -19.22 7.34
N PRO A 161 -4.50 -19.17 6.00
CA PRO A 161 -4.65 -20.37 5.17
C PRO A 161 -3.47 -21.33 5.35
N THR A 162 -3.70 -22.64 5.22
CA THR A 162 -2.65 -23.64 5.40
C THR A 162 -2.44 -24.49 4.15
N PHE A 163 -1.17 -24.82 3.88
CA PHE A 163 -0.77 -25.72 2.81
C PHE A 163 0.37 -26.62 3.31
N ARG A 164 0.19 -27.93 3.14
CA ARG A 164 1.13 -28.94 3.61
C ARG A 164 1.23 -30.11 2.64
N SER A 165 2.44 -30.60 2.42
CA SER A 165 2.68 -31.98 1.97
C SER A 165 2.60 -32.92 3.16
N VAL A 166 1.71 -33.91 3.10
CA VAL A 166 1.48 -34.91 4.15
C VAL A 166 2.37 -36.13 3.94
N SER A 167 2.53 -36.57 2.69
CA SER A 167 3.36 -37.69 2.28
C SER A 167 3.85 -37.48 0.84
N PRO A 168 4.97 -38.09 0.41
CA PRO A 168 5.83 -39.02 1.16
C PRO A 168 6.70 -38.34 2.21
N THR A 169 7.05 -37.07 2.02
CA THR A 169 7.84 -36.27 2.96
C THR A 169 6.98 -35.15 3.53
N PRO A 170 6.68 -35.17 4.85
CA PRO A 170 5.94 -34.09 5.47
C PRO A 170 6.66 -32.75 5.33
N HIS A 171 5.96 -31.73 4.87
CA HIS A 171 6.49 -30.38 4.73
C HIS A 171 5.36 -29.35 4.83
N ASP A 172 5.48 -28.39 5.74
CA ASP A 172 4.55 -27.28 5.89
C ASP A 172 5.06 -26.08 5.08
N TYR A 173 4.23 -25.57 4.17
CA TYR A 173 4.59 -24.43 3.31
C TYR A 173 4.17 -23.11 3.98
N THR A 174 5.11 -22.17 4.08
CA THR A 174 4.89 -20.87 4.71
C THR A 174 4.14 -19.94 3.75
N VAL A 175 2.99 -19.43 4.18
CA VAL A 175 2.19 -18.47 3.39
C VAL A 175 3.01 -17.21 3.06
N VAL A 176 2.79 -16.62 1.89
CA VAL A 176 3.52 -15.47 1.30
C VAL A 176 4.98 -15.80 0.91
N THR A 177 5.64 -16.73 1.60
CA THR A 177 7.02 -17.13 1.30
C THR A 177 7.11 -18.23 0.27
N ASP A 178 6.37 -19.32 0.47
CA ASP A 178 6.40 -20.51 -0.39
C ASP A 178 5.19 -20.57 -1.33
N TRP A 179 4.08 -19.94 -0.93
CA TRP A 179 2.81 -19.96 -1.66
C TRP A 179 1.89 -18.80 -1.26
N ASN A 180 0.96 -18.45 -2.15
CA ASN A 180 -0.14 -17.52 -1.89
C ASN A 180 -1.50 -18.22 -2.03
N PRO A 181 -2.45 -17.96 -1.13
CA PRO A 181 -3.82 -18.44 -1.27
C PRO A 181 -4.56 -17.66 -2.36
N GLY A 182 -5.31 -18.36 -3.20
CA GLY A 182 -6.29 -17.72 -4.08
C GLY A 182 -7.57 -17.37 -3.33
N GLN A 183 -8.32 -16.38 -3.84
CA GLN A 183 -9.67 -16.03 -3.35
C GLN A 183 -10.66 -17.19 -3.60
N SER A 184 -10.61 -18.18 -2.71
CA SER A 184 -11.30 -19.46 -2.79
C SER A 184 -11.69 -19.90 -1.38
N THR A 185 -12.55 -20.91 -1.26
CA THR A 185 -12.88 -21.47 0.04
C THR A 185 -13.06 -22.98 -0.05
N GLY A 186 -12.51 -23.71 0.93
CA GLY A 186 -12.66 -25.14 1.06
C GLY A 186 -11.45 -25.80 1.71
N THR A 187 -11.54 -27.11 1.89
CA THR A 187 -10.48 -27.94 2.45
C THR A 187 -10.23 -29.13 1.53
N ALA A 188 -8.97 -29.45 1.28
CA ALA A 188 -8.53 -30.63 0.57
C ALA A 188 -7.58 -31.44 1.45
N ASN A 189 -7.72 -32.77 1.45
CA ASN A 189 -6.78 -33.68 2.08
C ASN A 189 -6.66 -34.96 1.24
N ALA A 190 -5.99 -34.85 0.10
CA ALA A 190 -6.07 -35.85 -0.96
C ALA A 190 -4.75 -36.01 -1.72
N GLU A 191 -4.67 -37.11 -2.48
CA GLU A 191 -3.56 -37.38 -3.37
C GLU A 191 -3.47 -36.32 -4.47
N LEU A 192 -2.25 -36.02 -4.91
CA LEU A 192 -1.93 -35.14 -6.00
C LEU A 192 -2.06 -35.85 -7.35
N GLN A 193 -2.54 -35.15 -8.37
CA GLN A 193 -2.45 -35.59 -9.76
C GLN A 193 -2.22 -34.38 -10.70
N PRO A 194 -1.22 -34.41 -11.60
CA PRO A 194 -1.00 -33.35 -12.55
C PRO A 194 -2.04 -33.34 -13.67
N ALA A 195 -2.42 -32.14 -14.11
CA ALA A 195 -3.15 -31.93 -15.36
C ALA A 195 -2.21 -32.06 -16.57
N GLY A 196 -2.77 -32.38 -17.73
CA GLY A 196 -2.08 -32.34 -19.02
C GLY A 196 -1.68 -30.92 -19.43
N GLY A 197 -1.02 -30.79 -20.59
CA GLY A 197 -0.65 -29.50 -21.19
C GLY A 197 0.54 -28.77 -20.54
N MET A 198 1.25 -29.41 -19.62
CA MET A 198 2.49 -28.88 -19.04
C MET A 198 3.64 -28.90 -20.06
N VAL A 199 4.52 -27.91 -19.98
CA VAL A 199 5.75 -27.80 -20.79
C VAL A 199 6.93 -27.73 -19.83
N LEU A 200 7.61 -28.86 -19.66
CA LEU A 200 8.77 -29.04 -18.80
C LEU A 200 9.85 -29.85 -19.54
N PRO A 201 11.12 -29.40 -19.55
CA PRO A 201 11.62 -28.13 -19.00
C PRO A 201 10.98 -26.90 -19.69
N PRO A 202 10.95 -25.71 -19.04
CA PRO A 202 10.34 -24.51 -19.61
C PRO A 202 11.01 -24.09 -20.92
N SER A 203 10.22 -23.64 -21.90
CA SER A 203 10.73 -23.03 -23.14
C SER A 203 11.31 -21.62 -22.90
N PRO A 204 11.97 -20.98 -23.89
CA PRO A 204 12.40 -19.58 -23.74
C PRO A 204 11.23 -18.60 -23.60
N THR A 205 10.10 -18.88 -24.24
CA THR A 205 8.87 -18.08 -24.16
C THR A 205 7.76 -18.83 -23.41
N PRO A 206 6.82 -18.13 -22.74
CA PRO A 206 5.64 -18.76 -22.13
C PRO A 206 4.82 -19.56 -23.17
N SER A 207 4.50 -20.81 -22.87
CA SER A 207 3.85 -21.73 -23.82
C SER A 207 2.99 -22.83 -23.17
N SER A 208 2.99 -22.96 -21.84
CA SER A 208 2.18 -23.97 -21.16
C SER A 208 0.68 -23.73 -21.38
N THR A 209 -0.08 -24.80 -21.61
CA THR A 209 -1.56 -24.75 -21.73
C THR A 209 -2.24 -25.54 -20.62
N SER A 210 -1.50 -25.88 -19.56
CA SER A 210 -1.95 -26.84 -18.56
C SER A 210 -3.27 -26.44 -17.91
N GLY A 211 -4.25 -27.35 -17.93
CA GLY A 211 -5.58 -27.13 -17.35
C GLY A 211 -6.47 -26.14 -18.11
N CYS A 212 -6.08 -25.64 -19.29
CA CYS A 212 -6.89 -24.70 -20.05
C CYS A 212 -8.07 -25.36 -20.77
N LYS A 213 -8.05 -26.68 -20.97
CA LYS A 213 -9.12 -27.43 -21.62
C LYS A 213 -9.58 -28.58 -20.72
N ALA A 214 -10.85 -28.97 -20.85
CA ALA A 214 -11.37 -30.16 -20.18
C ALA A 214 -10.58 -31.43 -20.50
N SER A 215 -10.03 -31.55 -21.73
CA SER A 215 -9.19 -32.67 -22.15
C SER A 215 -7.88 -32.80 -21.36
N ASP A 216 -7.41 -31.72 -20.73
CA ASP A 216 -6.20 -31.75 -19.90
C ASP A 216 -6.42 -32.55 -18.60
N PHE A 217 -7.67 -32.84 -18.25
CA PHE A 217 -8.05 -33.66 -17.10
C PHE A 217 -8.50 -35.08 -17.51
N SER A 218 -8.17 -35.53 -18.73
CA SER A 218 -8.44 -36.91 -19.15
C SER A 218 -7.71 -37.90 -18.23
N GLY A 219 -8.45 -38.84 -17.63
CA GLY A 219 -7.92 -39.78 -16.64
C GLY A 219 -7.67 -39.16 -15.25
N PHE A 220 -8.13 -37.94 -14.99
CA PHE A 220 -8.08 -37.34 -13.66
C PHE A 220 -9.04 -38.08 -12.70
N GLN A 221 -8.53 -38.47 -11.54
CA GLN A 221 -9.33 -39.14 -10.52
C GLN A 221 -10.05 -38.10 -9.64
N ALA A 222 -11.38 -38.11 -9.66
CA ALA A 222 -12.18 -37.25 -8.78
C ALA A 222 -11.82 -37.46 -7.30
N GLY A 223 -11.78 -36.36 -6.55
CA GLY A 223 -11.36 -36.29 -5.15
C GLY A 223 -9.88 -35.98 -4.95
N ARG A 224 -9.06 -35.89 -6.01
CA ARG A 224 -7.64 -35.53 -5.93
C ARG A 224 -7.38 -34.02 -5.99
N VAL A 225 -6.19 -33.61 -5.58
CA VAL A 225 -5.67 -32.26 -5.77
C VAL A 225 -5.03 -32.15 -7.15
N ALA A 226 -5.46 -31.19 -7.97
CA ALA A 226 -4.90 -30.95 -9.29
C ALA A 226 -3.62 -30.11 -9.22
N LEU A 227 -2.52 -30.59 -9.81
CA LEU A 227 -1.32 -29.79 -10.05
C LEU A 227 -1.36 -29.20 -11.47
N ILE A 228 -1.23 -27.89 -11.60
CA ILE A 228 -1.39 -27.17 -12.87
C ILE A 228 -0.26 -26.17 -13.07
N GLN A 229 0.35 -26.15 -14.25
CA GLN A 229 1.35 -25.14 -14.60
C GLN A 229 0.69 -23.85 -15.11
N ARG A 230 1.20 -22.69 -14.68
CA ARG A 230 0.82 -21.37 -15.23
C ARG A 230 1.06 -21.32 -16.74
N GLY A 231 0.13 -20.71 -17.49
CA GLY A 231 0.27 -20.43 -18.93
C GLY A 231 -1.07 -20.50 -19.68
N GLY A 232 -1.14 -19.96 -20.90
CA GLY A 232 -2.20 -20.22 -21.90
C GLY A 232 -3.60 -19.62 -21.66
N CYS A 233 -4.06 -19.51 -20.42
CA CYS A 233 -5.40 -19.03 -20.06
C CYS A 233 -5.44 -18.45 -18.64
N ASN A 234 -6.55 -17.78 -18.28
CA ASN A 234 -6.78 -17.22 -16.94
C ASN A 234 -6.75 -18.32 -15.86
N TYR A 235 -6.30 -17.96 -14.65
CA TYR A 235 -6.23 -18.91 -13.55
C TYR A 235 -7.58 -19.50 -13.19
N GLY A 236 -8.66 -18.71 -13.22
CA GLY A 236 -10.00 -19.22 -12.92
C GLY A 236 -10.49 -20.24 -13.94
N VAL A 237 -10.13 -20.13 -15.22
CA VAL A 237 -10.42 -21.16 -16.23
C VAL A 237 -9.79 -22.50 -15.86
N LYS A 238 -8.53 -22.49 -15.42
CA LYS A 238 -7.81 -23.70 -14.96
C LYS A 238 -8.52 -24.35 -13.77
N VAL A 239 -8.91 -23.53 -12.79
CA VAL A 239 -9.57 -24.01 -11.58
C VAL A 239 -10.98 -24.53 -11.88
N LEU A 240 -11.75 -23.86 -12.74
CA LEU A 240 -13.08 -24.32 -13.15
C LEU A 240 -13.03 -25.67 -13.87
N ASN A 241 -12.06 -25.87 -14.77
CA ASN A 241 -11.86 -27.17 -15.41
C ASN A 241 -11.46 -28.26 -14.42
N ALA A 242 -10.58 -27.96 -13.46
CA ALA A 242 -10.20 -28.90 -12.41
C ALA A 242 -11.40 -29.28 -11.52
N GLN A 243 -12.19 -28.28 -11.10
CA GLN A 243 -13.39 -28.51 -10.30
C GLN A 243 -14.43 -29.33 -11.08
N ALA A 244 -14.61 -29.07 -12.38
CA ALA A 244 -15.48 -29.86 -13.25
C ALA A 244 -14.99 -31.31 -13.42
N ALA A 245 -13.68 -31.55 -13.38
CA ALA A 245 -13.08 -32.89 -13.34
C ALA A 245 -13.18 -33.58 -11.96
N GLY A 246 -13.77 -32.92 -10.96
CA GLY A 246 -13.96 -33.43 -9.61
C GLY A 246 -12.74 -33.26 -8.70
N ALA A 247 -11.82 -32.35 -9.01
CA ALA A 247 -10.71 -32.03 -8.11
C ALA A 247 -11.24 -31.48 -6.77
N SER A 248 -10.64 -31.90 -5.66
CA SER A 248 -10.98 -31.40 -4.32
C SER A 248 -10.17 -30.17 -3.91
N GLY A 249 -9.15 -29.80 -4.70
CA GLY A 249 -8.26 -28.66 -4.48
C GLY A 249 -7.34 -28.48 -5.68
N VAL A 250 -6.69 -27.32 -5.79
CA VAL A 250 -5.79 -26.98 -6.90
C VAL A 250 -4.49 -26.36 -6.40
N VAL A 251 -3.38 -26.80 -6.96
CA VAL A 251 -2.07 -26.13 -6.86
C VAL A 251 -1.67 -25.64 -8.25
N VAL A 252 -1.59 -24.33 -8.41
CA VAL A 252 -1.05 -23.70 -9.62
C VAL A 252 0.37 -23.23 -9.35
N PHE A 253 1.34 -23.74 -10.09
CA PHE A 253 2.73 -23.30 -9.94
C PHE A 253 3.16 -22.40 -11.10
N ASN A 254 4.14 -21.52 -10.84
CA ASN A 254 4.68 -20.61 -11.85
C ASN A 254 5.29 -21.38 -13.03
N GLU A 255 5.53 -20.71 -14.16
CA GLU A 255 5.80 -21.39 -15.43
C GLU A 255 7.27 -21.83 -15.60
N GLY A 256 8.21 -21.11 -14.97
CA GLY A 256 9.63 -21.46 -14.92
C GLY A 256 10.54 -20.75 -15.93
N ASN A 257 9.99 -19.97 -16.87
CA ASN A 257 10.80 -19.13 -17.77
C ASN A 257 11.49 -17.99 -16.98
N PRO A 258 12.53 -17.33 -17.53
CA PRO A 258 13.12 -16.13 -16.91
C PRO A 258 12.05 -15.10 -16.52
N GLY A 259 12.12 -14.60 -15.28
CA GLY A 259 11.10 -13.70 -14.70
C GLY A 259 9.81 -14.38 -14.22
N ARG A 260 9.66 -15.70 -14.39
CA ARG A 260 8.45 -16.48 -14.05
C ARG A 260 8.76 -17.69 -13.15
N THR A 261 9.65 -17.50 -12.17
CA THR A 261 10.08 -18.57 -11.24
C THR A 261 9.57 -18.39 -9.81
N GLY A 262 9.36 -17.16 -9.35
CA GLY A 262 8.93 -16.85 -7.98
C GLY A 262 7.48 -17.26 -7.67
N VAL A 263 7.06 -17.10 -6.41
CA VAL A 263 5.67 -17.30 -6.00
C VAL A 263 4.76 -16.39 -6.80
N ILE A 264 3.58 -16.90 -7.18
CA ILE A 264 2.58 -16.16 -7.93
C ILE A 264 1.43 -15.72 -7.03
N SER A 265 0.90 -14.54 -7.30
CA SER A 265 -0.43 -14.11 -6.86
C SER A 265 -1.31 -13.99 -8.10
N GLY A 266 -2.44 -14.70 -8.10
CA GLY A 266 -3.31 -14.84 -9.27
C GLY A 266 -4.74 -14.41 -8.98
N SER A 267 -5.28 -13.56 -9.85
CA SER A 267 -6.72 -13.28 -9.87
C SER A 267 -7.47 -14.48 -10.45
N LEU A 268 -8.52 -14.92 -9.75
CA LEU A 268 -9.37 -16.03 -10.17
C LEU A 268 -10.53 -15.49 -11.01
N THR A 269 -10.28 -15.34 -12.31
CA THR A 269 -11.27 -14.92 -13.30
C THR A 269 -11.55 -16.01 -14.33
N ASP A 270 -12.80 -16.07 -14.81
CA ASP A 270 -13.20 -16.93 -15.91
C ASP A 270 -12.64 -16.44 -17.26
N ALA A 271 -13.08 -17.04 -18.37
CA ALA A 271 -12.62 -16.69 -19.71
C ALA A 271 -13.04 -15.27 -20.16
N ASP A 272 -14.17 -14.78 -19.64
CA ASP A 272 -14.73 -13.47 -19.95
C ASP A 272 -14.18 -12.37 -19.02
N GLY A 273 -13.34 -12.75 -18.05
CA GLY A 273 -12.74 -11.84 -17.08
C GLY A 273 -13.60 -11.62 -15.83
N ASN A 274 -14.71 -12.34 -15.67
CA ASN A 274 -15.54 -12.23 -14.47
C ASN A 274 -14.85 -12.94 -13.30
N ARG A 275 -14.90 -12.32 -12.12
CA ARG A 275 -14.42 -12.92 -10.87
C ARG A 275 -15.22 -14.19 -10.56
N ILE A 276 -14.51 -15.22 -10.10
CA ILE A 276 -15.10 -16.42 -9.50
C ILE A 276 -14.58 -16.63 -8.09
N VAL A 277 -15.35 -17.34 -7.26
CA VAL A 277 -14.87 -17.88 -5.99
C VAL A 277 -15.04 -19.40 -6.01
N PRO A 278 -13.96 -20.16 -6.25
CA PRO A 278 -14.01 -21.61 -6.23
C PRO A 278 -14.41 -22.16 -4.85
N THR A 279 -15.16 -23.26 -4.84
CA THR A 279 -15.55 -23.99 -3.63
C THR A 279 -14.54 -25.08 -3.25
N ILE A 280 -13.35 -25.02 -3.86
CA ILE A 280 -12.18 -25.85 -3.57
C ILE A 280 -10.98 -24.91 -3.31
N PRO A 281 -10.08 -25.25 -2.38
CA PRO A 281 -8.94 -24.40 -2.08
C PRO A 281 -7.95 -24.35 -3.24
N VAL A 282 -7.43 -23.15 -3.52
CA VAL A 282 -6.45 -22.88 -4.58
C VAL A 282 -5.17 -22.32 -3.97
N ALA A 283 -4.05 -23.00 -4.19
CA ALA A 283 -2.72 -22.50 -3.85
C ALA A 283 -1.96 -22.07 -5.11
N PHE A 284 -1.29 -20.93 -5.01
CA PHE A 284 -0.38 -20.41 -6.02
C PHE A 284 1.07 -20.52 -5.53
N THR A 285 1.95 -21.20 -6.24
CA THR A 285 3.32 -21.50 -5.75
C THR A 285 4.41 -21.04 -6.70
N ALA A 286 5.64 -20.98 -6.21
CA ALA A 286 6.82 -20.85 -7.06
C ALA A 286 6.95 -22.03 -8.04
N PHE A 287 7.73 -21.83 -9.12
CA PHE A 287 8.02 -22.88 -10.09
C PHE A 287 8.66 -24.09 -9.41
N GLN A 288 9.66 -23.87 -8.55
CA GLN A 288 10.40 -24.93 -7.88
C GLN A 288 9.48 -25.84 -7.07
N THR A 289 8.61 -25.26 -6.24
CA THR A 289 7.62 -26.02 -5.44
C THR A 289 6.75 -26.92 -6.31
N GLY A 290 6.25 -26.42 -7.44
CA GLY A 290 5.44 -27.22 -8.34
C GLY A 290 6.22 -28.30 -9.08
N SER A 291 7.45 -28.00 -9.49
CA SER A 291 8.35 -28.98 -10.11
C SER A 291 8.68 -30.12 -9.14
N ASP A 292 8.98 -29.81 -7.87
CA ASP A 292 9.29 -30.81 -6.85
C ASP A 292 8.08 -31.72 -6.58
N LEU A 293 6.87 -31.15 -6.54
CA LEU A 293 5.64 -31.92 -6.39
C LEU A 293 5.36 -32.83 -7.59
N LEU A 294 5.64 -32.35 -8.81
CA LEU A 294 5.52 -33.16 -10.03
C LEU A 294 6.52 -34.31 -10.05
N ASP A 295 7.77 -34.07 -9.67
CA ASP A 295 8.81 -35.09 -9.61
C ASP A 295 8.45 -36.18 -8.60
N GLN A 296 7.94 -35.79 -7.41
CA GLN A 296 7.43 -36.74 -6.42
C GLN A 296 6.27 -37.58 -6.98
N TYR A 297 5.33 -36.98 -7.71
CA TYR A 297 4.25 -37.72 -8.36
C TYR A 297 4.78 -38.72 -9.39
N ASN A 298 5.67 -38.28 -10.28
CA ASN A 298 6.23 -39.13 -11.33
C ASN A 298 7.04 -40.30 -10.75
N GLN A 299 7.83 -40.06 -9.70
CA GLN A 299 8.54 -41.11 -8.98
C GLN A 299 7.57 -42.11 -8.34
N ALA A 300 6.48 -41.63 -7.72
CA ALA A 300 5.49 -42.50 -7.10
C ALA A 300 4.81 -43.41 -8.14
N VAL A 301 4.46 -42.87 -9.31
CA VAL A 301 3.89 -43.63 -10.44
C VAL A 301 4.89 -44.64 -10.99
N GLN A 302 6.14 -44.24 -11.25
CA GLN A 302 7.19 -45.13 -11.78
C GLN A 302 7.49 -46.30 -10.84
N ASN A 303 7.50 -46.03 -9.53
CA ASN A 303 7.81 -47.03 -8.50
C ASN A 303 6.58 -47.80 -8.00
N ASN A 304 5.38 -47.48 -8.51
CA ASN A 304 4.11 -48.04 -8.04
C ASN A 304 3.92 -47.92 -6.51
N THR A 305 4.16 -46.73 -5.98
CA THR A 305 4.01 -46.38 -4.56
C THR A 305 2.87 -45.39 -4.35
N ALA A 306 2.54 -45.09 -3.10
CA ALA A 306 1.49 -44.11 -2.77
C ALA A 306 1.84 -42.73 -3.35
N LEU A 307 0.86 -42.08 -3.97
CA LEU A 307 1.03 -40.74 -4.54
C LEU A 307 1.24 -39.70 -3.43
N PRO A 308 1.88 -38.56 -3.74
CA PRO A 308 2.00 -37.46 -2.78
C PRO A 308 0.62 -37.01 -2.30
N LYS A 309 0.46 -36.83 -1.00
CA LYS A 309 -0.80 -36.39 -0.39
C LYS A 309 -0.63 -34.98 0.12
N LEU A 310 -1.54 -34.09 -0.26
CA LEU A 310 -1.53 -32.69 0.13
C LEU A 310 -2.71 -32.37 1.04
N ASN A 311 -2.47 -31.47 1.99
CA ASN A 311 -3.52 -30.82 2.76
C ASN A 311 -3.52 -29.32 2.47
N LEU A 312 -4.67 -28.81 2.02
CA LEU A 312 -4.92 -27.38 1.81
C LEU A 312 -6.16 -26.99 2.60
N ASP A 313 -6.10 -25.91 3.35
CA ASP A 313 -7.25 -25.35 4.04
C ASP A 313 -7.32 -23.83 3.85
N ILE A 314 -8.39 -23.39 3.19
CA ILE A 314 -8.66 -21.97 2.93
C ILE A 314 -10.10 -21.69 3.37
N GLN A 315 -10.25 -21.00 4.50
CA GLN A 315 -11.55 -20.60 5.02
C GLN A 315 -11.75 -19.11 4.79
N ALA A 316 -12.86 -18.74 4.16
CA ALA A 316 -13.15 -17.36 3.81
C ALA A 316 -14.60 -16.97 4.14
N LYS A 317 -14.83 -15.66 4.26
CA LYS A 317 -16.13 -15.02 4.19
C LYS A 317 -16.24 -14.35 2.83
N VAL A 318 -17.39 -14.55 2.18
CA VAL A 318 -17.69 -14.00 0.86
C VAL A 318 -19.04 -13.33 0.94
N ASP A 319 -19.13 -12.10 0.49
CA ASP A 319 -20.39 -11.39 0.30
C ASP A 319 -20.33 -10.62 -1.03
N PRO A 320 -21.01 -11.11 -2.08
CA PRO A 320 -20.97 -10.46 -3.39
C PRO A 320 -21.57 -9.05 -3.43
N ASN A 321 -22.34 -8.66 -2.41
CA ASN A 321 -23.06 -7.39 -2.36
C ASN A 321 -22.95 -6.75 -0.96
N ALA A 322 -21.74 -6.74 -0.40
CA ALA A 322 -21.45 -6.07 0.86
C ALA A 322 -21.65 -4.56 0.74
N ASP A 323 -21.92 -3.93 1.88
CA ASP A 323 -22.05 -2.47 1.98
C ASP A 323 -20.71 -1.82 2.26
N ASP A 324 -20.47 -0.68 1.61
CA ASP A 324 -19.36 0.21 1.92
C ASP A 324 -19.79 1.69 1.83
N TYR A 325 -18.96 2.63 2.30
CA TYR A 325 -19.43 3.98 2.64
C TYR A 325 -18.40 5.09 2.43
N ASN A 326 -18.70 6.10 1.62
CA ASN A 326 -17.95 7.36 1.64
C ASN A 326 -18.55 8.34 2.67
N VAL A 327 -17.72 9.06 3.42
CA VAL A 327 -18.16 10.18 4.28
C VAL A 327 -17.86 11.49 3.58
N ILE A 328 -18.89 12.26 3.24
CA ILE A 328 -18.77 13.54 2.53
C ILE A 328 -19.19 14.66 3.50
N ALA A 329 -18.29 15.58 3.80
CA ALA A 329 -18.50 16.70 4.71
C ALA A 329 -18.31 18.04 3.99
N ASP A 330 -19.42 18.70 3.68
CA ASP A 330 -19.46 19.98 3.02
C ASP A 330 -19.35 21.14 4.02
N SER A 331 -18.49 22.10 3.72
CA SER A 331 -18.46 23.38 4.44
C SER A 331 -19.78 24.15 4.22
N LYS A 332 -20.18 24.91 5.26
CA LYS A 332 -21.41 25.72 5.27
C LYS A 332 -21.36 26.92 4.32
N GLY A 333 -20.18 27.51 4.15
CA GLY A 333 -19.93 28.65 3.28
C GLY A 333 -19.12 28.30 2.05
N GLY A 334 -18.79 29.32 1.26
CA GLY A 334 -18.12 29.17 -0.03
C GLY A 334 -19.08 28.99 -1.20
N ASP A 335 -18.57 29.23 -2.40
CA ASP A 335 -19.34 29.13 -3.64
C ASP A 335 -19.59 27.64 -3.99
N PRO A 336 -20.85 27.17 -3.98
CA PRO A 336 -21.17 25.78 -4.32
C PRO A 336 -20.93 25.43 -5.79
N ASN A 337 -20.72 26.41 -6.67
CA ASN A 337 -20.33 26.18 -8.06
C ASN A 337 -18.81 26.04 -8.25
N HIS A 338 -18.04 26.24 -7.17
CA HIS A 338 -16.59 26.12 -7.15
C HIS A 338 -16.17 25.35 -5.90
N THR A 339 -16.17 24.03 -6.04
CA THR A 339 -15.85 23.10 -4.96
C THR A 339 -14.40 22.64 -5.06
N VAL A 340 -13.66 22.70 -3.96
CA VAL A 340 -12.39 21.98 -3.79
C VAL A 340 -12.69 20.73 -2.97
N VAL A 341 -12.44 19.58 -3.56
CA VAL A 341 -12.45 18.31 -2.84
C VAL A 341 -11.12 18.18 -2.08
N VAL A 342 -11.22 17.70 -0.85
CA VAL A 342 -10.08 17.40 0.02
C VAL A 342 -10.31 16.01 0.59
N ASP A 343 -9.51 15.04 0.20
CA ASP A 343 -9.79 13.64 0.51
C ASP A 343 -8.58 12.84 0.99
N ALA A 344 -8.93 11.64 1.44
CA ALA A 344 -8.08 10.54 1.85
C ALA A 344 -9.02 9.33 1.95
N HIS A 345 -8.57 8.12 1.62
CA HIS A 345 -9.36 6.94 1.97
C HIS A 345 -9.29 6.64 3.46
N LEU A 346 -10.33 5.96 3.93
CA LEU A 346 -10.53 5.62 5.33
C LEU A 346 -10.37 4.13 5.59
N ASP A 347 -10.42 3.30 4.56
CA ASP A 347 -10.25 1.87 4.73
C ASP A 347 -8.79 1.49 4.93
N ALA A 348 -8.61 0.21 5.22
CA ALA A 348 -7.33 -0.47 5.22
C ALA A 348 -7.47 -1.68 4.31
N ILE A 349 -6.36 -2.20 3.79
CA ILE A 349 -6.38 -3.48 3.08
C ILE A 349 -6.32 -4.68 4.03
N TYR A 350 -5.41 -4.65 5.01
CA TYR A 350 -5.15 -5.74 5.96
C TYR A 350 -4.94 -5.23 7.39
N GLY A 351 -6.00 -5.24 8.18
CA GLY A 351 -5.93 -5.02 9.62
C GLY A 351 -6.21 -3.57 10.00
N ALA A 352 -5.44 -3.02 10.94
CA ALA A 352 -5.77 -1.73 11.53
C ALA A 352 -5.54 -0.55 10.57
N GLY A 353 -4.59 -0.62 9.64
CA GLY A 353 -4.38 0.40 8.61
C GLY A 353 -3.95 1.75 9.16
N MET A 354 -3.05 1.78 10.15
CA MET A 354 -2.72 3.05 10.80
C MET A 354 -1.87 3.95 9.91
N LEU A 355 -0.89 3.37 9.23
CA LEU A 355 -0.13 4.07 8.22
C LEU A 355 -1.01 4.30 6.98
N ASP A 356 -1.61 3.23 6.46
CA ASP A 356 -2.40 3.21 5.24
C ASP A 356 -3.88 2.84 5.53
N ASN A 357 -4.79 3.80 5.63
CA ASN A 357 -4.56 5.26 5.57
C ASN A 357 -5.20 6.05 6.71
N ALA A 358 -5.08 5.55 7.96
CA ALA A 358 -5.46 6.38 9.11
C ALA A 358 -4.63 7.67 9.19
N SER A 359 -3.39 7.66 8.67
CA SER A 359 -2.48 8.82 8.67
C SER A 359 -3.00 9.99 7.82
N GLY A 360 -3.37 9.74 6.56
CA GLY A 360 -4.01 10.70 5.66
C GLY A 360 -5.41 11.09 6.13
N SER A 361 -6.22 10.11 6.54
CA SER A 361 -7.53 10.34 7.15
C SER A 361 -7.46 11.28 8.38
N ALA A 362 -6.46 11.10 9.26
CA ALA A 362 -6.23 11.98 10.41
C ALA A 362 -5.75 13.38 9.99
N THR A 363 -4.96 13.47 8.91
CA THR A 363 -4.52 14.73 8.33
C THR A 363 -5.71 15.59 7.91
N ILE A 364 -6.59 15.06 7.06
CA ILE A 364 -7.73 15.83 6.55
C ILE A 364 -8.76 16.13 7.64
N LEU A 365 -8.95 15.20 8.60
CA LEU A 365 -9.82 15.38 9.76
C LEU A 365 -9.36 16.53 10.64
N ASN A 366 -8.05 16.61 10.91
CA ASN A 366 -7.49 17.71 11.69
C ASN A 366 -7.64 19.05 10.97
N VAL A 367 -7.33 19.08 9.66
CA VAL A 367 -7.48 20.30 8.83
C VAL A 367 -8.93 20.79 8.83
N ALA A 368 -9.91 19.91 8.61
CA ALA A 368 -11.33 20.27 8.65
C ALA A 368 -11.73 20.85 10.01
N GLN A 369 -11.32 20.23 11.12
CA GLN A 369 -11.64 20.74 12.46
C GLN A 369 -11.00 22.11 12.76
N LEU A 370 -9.80 22.37 12.23
CA LEU A 370 -9.12 23.66 12.35
C LEU A 370 -9.73 24.74 11.46
N MET A 371 -10.34 24.36 10.34
CA MET A 371 -11.00 25.28 9.41
C MET A 371 -12.49 25.50 9.71
N ARG A 372 -13.06 24.88 10.74
CA ARG A 372 -14.50 24.96 11.05
C ARG A 372 -15.12 26.36 11.21
N LYS A 373 -14.31 27.38 11.51
CA LYS A 373 -14.74 28.79 11.64
C LYS A 373 -14.43 29.63 10.39
N VAL A 374 -13.77 29.05 9.39
CA VAL A 374 -13.38 29.72 8.16
C VAL A 374 -14.61 29.84 7.26
N THR A 375 -14.80 31.01 6.66
CA THR A 375 -15.73 31.19 5.54
C THR A 375 -14.89 31.20 4.27
N PRO A 376 -14.73 30.04 3.58
CA PRO A 376 -13.88 29.97 2.41
C PRO A 376 -14.54 30.68 1.23
N ARG A 377 -13.75 31.03 0.21
CA ARG A 377 -14.28 31.54 -1.06
C ARG A 377 -14.89 30.39 -1.87
N ASN A 378 -14.14 29.31 -2.01
CA ASN A 378 -14.54 28.09 -2.69
C ASN A 378 -15.18 27.15 -1.67
N LYS A 379 -16.24 26.43 -2.04
CA LYS A 379 -16.80 25.41 -1.15
C LYS A 379 -15.73 24.35 -0.91
N LEU A 380 -15.44 24.05 0.35
CA LEU A 380 -14.63 22.88 0.71
C LEU A 380 -15.55 21.68 0.90
N ARG A 381 -15.19 20.57 0.27
CA ARG A 381 -15.83 19.26 0.43
C ARG A 381 -14.76 18.28 0.91
N PHE A 382 -14.83 17.90 2.18
CA PHE A 382 -13.94 16.86 2.70
C PHE A 382 -14.55 15.49 2.44
N ILE A 383 -13.79 14.53 1.90
CA ILE A 383 -14.28 13.18 1.64
C ILE A 383 -13.35 12.14 2.26
N TRP A 384 -13.94 11.15 2.91
CA TRP A 384 -13.26 9.93 3.33
C TRP A 384 -13.80 8.78 2.51
N PHE A 385 -13.00 8.24 1.59
CA PHE A 385 -13.43 7.17 0.70
C PHE A 385 -13.33 5.79 1.35
N GLY A 386 -14.14 4.85 0.86
CA GLY A 386 -13.97 3.42 1.13
C GLY A 386 -13.41 2.70 -0.08
N GLY A 387 -12.89 1.49 0.14
CA GLY A 387 -12.45 0.58 -0.90
C GLY A 387 -11.36 1.10 -1.82
N GLU A 388 -10.53 2.06 -1.39
CA GLU A 388 -9.37 2.51 -2.18
C GLU A 388 -8.44 1.32 -2.44
N GLU A 389 -8.19 0.56 -1.39
CA GLU A 389 -7.26 -0.56 -1.37
C GLU A 389 -7.70 -1.74 -2.26
N LEU A 390 -8.96 -1.69 -2.68
CA LEU A 390 -9.60 -2.65 -3.57
C LEU A 390 -9.69 -2.14 -5.02
N GLY A 391 -9.00 -1.03 -5.32
CA GLY A 391 -8.97 -0.35 -6.61
C GLY A 391 -9.89 0.86 -6.67
N GLU A 392 -9.74 1.81 -5.74
CA GLU A 392 -10.38 3.14 -5.75
C GLU A 392 -11.92 3.06 -5.83
N LEU A 393 -12.53 2.06 -5.19
CA LEU A 393 -13.96 1.77 -5.37
C LEU A 393 -14.86 2.93 -4.95
N GLY A 394 -14.55 3.58 -3.83
CA GLY A 394 -15.33 4.67 -3.26
C GLY A 394 -15.23 5.96 -4.08
N SER A 395 -14.02 6.40 -4.43
CA SER A 395 -13.79 7.58 -5.27
C SER A 395 -14.32 7.38 -6.68
N SER A 396 -14.13 6.19 -7.25
CA SER A 396 -14.69 5.84 -8.56
C SER A 396 -16.22 5.86 -8.53
N TYR A 397 -16.85 5.28 -7.51
CA TYR A 397 -18.30 5.35 -7.34
C TYR A 397 -18.78 6.79 -7.20
N TYR A 398 -18.10 7.60 -6.38
CA TYR A 398 -18.46 9.00 -6.18
C TYR A 398 -18.42 9.79 -7.50
N VAL A 399 -17.32 9.75 -8.24
CA VAL A 399 -17.13 10.49 -9.50
C VAL A 399 -18.12 10.03 -10.57
N ASN A 400 -18.36 8.72 -10.69
CA ASN A 400 -19.26 8.15 -11.71
C ASN A 400 -20.75 8.35 -11.41
N ASN A 401 -21.11 8.68 -10.17
CA ASN A 401 -22.49 8.94 -9.77
C ASN A 401 -22.86 10.43 -9.72
N LEU A 402 -21.92 11.34 -10.01
CA LEU A 402 -22.23 12.75 -10.20
C LEU A 402 -22.84 12.97 -11.58
N SER A 403 -23.80 13.89 -11.72
CA SER A 403 -24.16 14.38 -13.06
C SER A 403 -23.01 15.20 -13.66
N PRO A 404 -22.94 15.37 -15.00
CA PRO A 404 -21.94 16.25 -15.62
C PRO A 404 -21.95 17.68 -15.06
N THR A 405 -23.13 18.19 -14.65
CA THR A 405 -23.26 19.51 -14.02
C THR A 405 -22.69 19.54 -12.60
N GLU A 406 -22.90 18.49 -11.80
CA GLU A 406 -22.34 18.41 -10.45
C GLU A 406 -20.83 18.20 -10.47
N LEU A 407 -20.37 17.26 -11.30
CA LEU A 407 -18.95 17.08 -11.57
C LEU A 407 -18.37 18.42 -12.04
N GLY A 408 -19.06 19.12 -12.96
CA GLY A 408 -18.81 20.48 -13.44
C GLY A 408 -18.40 21.52 -12.39
N LYS A 409 -18.86 21.37 -11.15
CA LYS A 409 -18.63 22.30 -10.03
C LYS A 409 -17.35 22.00 -9.24
N ILE A 410 -16.73 20.84 -9.42
CA ILE A 410 -15.51 20.46 -8.68
C ILE A 410 -14.29 21.07 -9.37
N GLY A 411 -13.79 22.20 -8.89
CA GLY A 411 -12.67 22.89 -9.53
C GLY A 411 -11.31 22.21 -9.34
N TYR A 412 -11.16 21.47 -8.26
CA TYR A 412 -9.88 20.85 -7.89
C TYR A 412 -10.09 19.71 -6.90
N ASP A 413 -9.10 18.83 -6.85
CA ASP A 413 -8.99 17.76 -5.88
C ASP A 413 -7.63 17.78 -5.13
N LEU A 414 -7.68 17.52 -3.82
CA LEU A 414 -6.52 17.50 -2.93
C LEU A 414 -6.54 16.21 -2.11
N ASP A 415 -5.62 15.30 -2.42
CA ASP A 415 -5.55 14.01 -1.77
C ASP A 415 -4.40 13.94 -0.75
N ALA A 416 -4.69 13.34 0.41
CA ALA A 416 -3.71 13.03 1.43
C ALA A 416 -3.67 11.52 1.63
N ASP A 417 -2.80 10.87 0.89
CA ASP A 417 -2.44 9.48 1.11
C ASP A 417 -1.28 9.34 2.11
N VAL A 418 -0.90 8.11 2.48
CA VAL A 418 0.12 7.71 3.47
C VAL A 418 1.06 8.85 3.87
N THR A 419 0.83 9.46 5.04
CA THR A 419 1.50 10.71 5.45
C THR A 419 2.54 10.54 6.56
N ALA A 420 2.82 9.31 7.00
CA ALA A 420 3.53 9.07 8.26
C ALA A 420 4.67 8.03 8.21
N THR A 421 5.22 7.67 7.05
CA THR A 421 6.25 6.62 7.02
C THR A 421 7.54 7.00 7.74
N PRO A 422 8.12 6.11 8.59
CA PRO A 422 9.39 6.39 9.27
C PRO A 422 10.59 6.57 8.32
N ASN A 423 10.63 5.81 7.22
CA ASN A 423 11.69 5.88 6.20
C ASN A 423 11.23 6.68 4.97
N TYR A 424 10.45 7.74 5.18
CA TYR A 424 9.75 8.52 4.15
C TYR A 424 10.59 9.02 2.96
N VAL A 425 9.88 9.23 1.85
CA VAL A 425 10.13 10.32 0.90
C VAL A 425 9.15 11.46 1.17
N VAL A 426 9.39 12.65 0.61
CA VAL A 426 8.38 13.73 0.62
C VAL A 426 7.77 13.80 -0.77
N GLY A 427 6.65 13.11 -0.95
CA GLY A 427 5.89 13.08 -2.19
C GLY A 427 4.93 14.25 -2.30
N VAL A 428 4.85 14.86 -3.48
CA VAL A 428 3.79 15.80 -3.86
C VAL A 428 3.16 15.31 -5.15
N LEU A 429 1.84 15.20 -5.19
CA LEU A 429 1.15 14.64 -6.35
C LEU A 429 1.14 15.63 -7.52
N ASP A 430 1.44 15.11 -8.69
CA ASP A 430 1.42 15.76 -9.99
C ASP A 430 1.09 14.70 -11.05
N PRO A 431 0.07 14.87 -11.92
CA PRO A 431 -0.21 13.93 -13.00
C PRO A 431 0.98 13.72 -13.97
N ALA A 432 1.96 14.62 -14.01
CA ALA A 432 3.23 14.45 -14.75
C ALA A 432 4.36 13.77 -13.94
N GLY A 433 4.11 13.41 -12.68
CA GLY A 433 5.04 12.71 -11.81
C GLY A 433 5.26 11.26 -12.22
N VAL A 434 6.18 10.59 -11.53
CA VAL A 434 6.39 9.15 -11.72
C VAL A 434 5.40 8.36 -10.88
N ASP A 435 4.96 7.20 -11.34
CA ASP A 435 4.20 6.26 -10.52
C ASP A 435 5.02 5.81 -9.29
N LEU A 436 4.35 5.62 -8.14
CA LEU A 436 5.00 5.36 -6.85
C LEU A 436 5.85 4.08 -6.88
N PHE A 437 5.34 3.02 -7.52
CA PHE A 437 5.95 1.69 -7.49
C PHE A 437 6.85 1.42 -8.69
N THR A 438 6.37 1.73 -9.90
CA THR A 438 7.08 1.45 -11.15
C THR A 438 8.11 2.52 -11.49
N ARG A 439 7.98 3.72 -10.92
CA ARG A 439 8.80 4.91 -11.23
C ARG A 439 8.78 5.30 -12.71
N VAL A 440 7.73 4.94 -13.42
CA VAL A 440 7.47 5.32 -14.81
C VAL A 440 6.49 6.48 -14.84
N VAL A 441 6.71 7.44 -15.73
CA VAL A 441 5.75 8.54 -15.97
C VAL A 441 4.56 8.00 -16.76
N SER A 442 3.36 8.23 -16.25
CA SER A 442 2.12 7.87 -16.94
C SER A 442 1.64 9.01 -17.85
N THR A 443 0.97 8.64 -18.94
CA THR A 443 0.34 9.56 -19.89
C THR A 443 -1.16 9.34 -20.00
N GLN A 444 -1.77 8.66 -19.02
CA GLN A 444 -3.18 8.26 -19.09
C GLN A 444 -4.16 9.40 -18.82
N PHE A 445 -3.70 10.50 -18.20
CA PHE A 445 -4.57 11.59 -17.81
C PHE A 445 -4.87 12.53 -18.99
N PRO A 446 -6.07 13.13 -19.04
CA PRO A 446 -6.44 14.02 -20.13
C PRO A 446 -5.64 15.35 -20.05
N PRO A 447 -5.21 15.95 -21.16
CA PRO A 447 -4.25 17.08 -21.16
C PRO A 447 -4.61 18.28 -20.29
N GLN A 448 -5.91 18.52 -20.06
CA GLN A 448 -6.40 19.68 -19.31
C GLN A 448 -6.08 19.66 -17.81
N VAL A 449 -5.66 18.53 -17.23
CA VAL A 449 -5.36 18.46 -15.78
C VAL A 449 -3.93 18.90 -15.45
N TYR A 450 -2.98 18.73 -16.37
CA TYR A 450 -1.55 18.86 -16.07
C TYR A 450 -1.12 20.26 -15.61
N GLU A 451 -1.43 21.30 -16.40
CA GLU A 451 -1.04 22.67 -16.03
C GLU A 451 -1.77 23.18 -14.79
N PRO A 452 -3.11 23.02 -14.66
CA PRO A 452 -3.80 23.45 -13.46
C PRO A 452 -3.37 22.70 -12.20
N SER A 453 -2.98 21.42 -12.29
CA SER A 453 -2.46 20.64 -11.15
C SER A 453 -1.19 21.23 -10.52
N LYS A 454 -0.52 22.18 -11.19
CA LYS A 454 0.63 22.93 -10.63
C LYS A 454 0.24 23.84 -9.48
N VAL A 455 -1.00 24.34 -9.43
CA VAL A 455 -1.39 25.40 -8.49
C VAL A 455 -1.20 24.96 -7.04
N ALA A 456 -1.81 23.84 -6.62
CA ALA A 456 -1.65 23.35 -5.26
C ALA A 456 -0.31 22.63 -5.05
N ARG A 457 0.21 21.95 -6.08
CA ARG A 457 1.53 21.31 -6.04
C ARG A 457 2.64 22.30 -5.66
N ASP A 458 2.65 23.48 -6.30
CA ASP A 458 3.65 24.51 -6.02
C ASP A 458 3.50 25.07 -4.60
N VAL A 459 2.28 25.13 -4.05
CA VAL A 459 2.07 25.49 -2.63
C VAL A 459 2.74 24.45 -1.71
N GLY A 460 2.55 23.16 -1.98
CA GLY A 460 3.22 22.08 -1.25
C GLY A 460 4.75 22.17 -1.34
N ILE A 461 5.27 22.29 -2.57
CA ILE A 461 6.71 22.46 -2.83
C ILE A 461 7.28 23.65 -2.05
N ASN A 462 6.61 24.80 -2.11
CA ASN A 462 7.05 26.02 -1.44
C ASN A 462 7.09 25.85 0.09
N TYR A 463 6.09 25.17 0.66
CA TYR A 463 6.10 24.85 2.07
C TYR A 463 7.28 23.92 2.43
N PHE A 464 7.47 22.81 1.70
CA PHE A 464 8.55 21.87 2.00
C PHE A 464 9.94 22.51 1.84
N ASN A 465 10.14 23.33 0.80
CA ASN A 465 11.34 24.15 0.65
C ASN A 465 11.57 25.08 1.85
N SER A 466 10.52 25.72 2.36
CA SER A 466 10.62 26.66 3.50
C SER A 466 11.10 25.99 4.80
N ILE A 467 10.90 24.67 4.94
CA ILE A 467 11.38 23.87 6.07
C ILE A 467 12.61 23.02 5.72
N GLY A 468 13.27 23.30 4.59
CA GLY A 468 14.49 22.64 4.16
C GLY A 468 14.31 21.18 3.73
N LYS A 469 13.10 20.79 3.31
CA LYS A 469 12.80 19.46 2.79
C LYS A 469 12.86 19.48 1.27
N LYS A 470 13.56 18.49 0.71
CA LYS A 470 13.47 18.14 -0.72
C LYS A 470 12.16 17.38 -0.95
N GLN A 471 11.78 17.23 -2.21
CA GLN A 471 10.52 16.61 -2.61
C GLN A 471 10.66 15.86 -3.94
N ILE A 472 9.86 14.82 -4.11
CA ILE A 472 9.70 14.06 -5.35
C ILE A 472 8.26 14.22 -5.84
N LEU A 473 8.07 14.28 -7.15
CA LEU A 473 6.75 14.34 -7.76
C LEU A 473 6.28 12.93 -8.08
N PHE A 474 5.13 12.57 -7.51
CA PHE A 474 4.46 11.31 -7.83
C PHE A 474 3.21 11.54 -8.65
N SER A 475 2.98 10.65 -9.61
CA SER A 475 1.67 10.52 -10.24
C SER A 475 0.65 10.09 -9.19
N PRO A 476 -0.60 10.57 -9.24
CA PRO A 476 -1.66 10.17 -8.31
C PRO A 476 -2.21 8.77 -8.61
N ILE A 477 -1.47 7.92 -9.34
CA ILE A 477 -1.94 6.59 -9.71
C ILE A 477 -1.93 5.69 -8.48
N GLY A 478 -3.01 4.94 -8.28
CA GLY A 478 -3.21 4.13 -7.08
C GLY A 478 -3.53 4.97 -5.85
N THR A 479 -4.17 6.13 -6.03
CA THR A 479 -4.72 6.99 -4.97
C THR A 479 -6.08 7.51 -5.42
N ASP A 480 -6.92 8.03 -4.52
CA ASP A 480 -8.25 8.54 -4.88
C ASP A 480 -8.21 9.72 -5.88
N ALA A 481 -7.11 10.50 -5.89
CA ALA A 481 -6.87 11.58 -6.86
C ALA A 481 -6.73 11.08 -8.31
N GLU A 482 -6.49 9.78 -8.54
CA GLU A 482 -6.52 9.17 -9.87
C GLU A 482 -7.88 9.37 -10.53
N GLN A 483 -8.96 9.06 -9.81
CA GLN A 483 -10.33 9.09 -10.34
C GLN A 483 -10.76 10.51 -10.72
N PHE A 484 -10.29 11.52 -9.97
CA PHE A 484 -10.52 12.92 -10.29
C PHE A 484 -9.75 13.37 -11.54
N ASN A 485 -8.46 13.06 -11.66
CA ASN A 485 -7.70 13.40 -12.86
C ASN A 485 -8.24 12.70 -14.11
N LEU A 486 -8.61 11.41 -14.02
CA LEU A 486 -9.25 10.69 -15.13
C LEU A 486 -10.56 11.36 -15.56
N ALA A 487 -11.31 11.96 -14.62
CA ALA A 487 -12.53 12.72 -14.89
C ALA A 487 -12.28 14.14 -15.45
N GLY A 488 -11.02 14.54 -15.59
CA GLY A 488 -10.62 15.88 -16.04
C GLY A 488 -10.62 16.94 -14.95
N VAL A 489 -10.66 16.55 -13.68
CA VAL A 489 -10.49 17.44 -12.52
C VAL A 489 -9.01 17.53 -12.18
N PRO A 490 -8.40 18.72 -12.16
CA PRO A 490 -7.01 18.84 -11.72
C PRO A 490 -6.87 18.42 -10.25
N ALA A 491 -5.91 17.53 -9.98
CA ALA A 491 -5.61 17.09 -8.62
C ALA A 491 -4.15 17.33 -8.24
N SER A 492 -3.90 17.43 -6.93
CA SER A 492 -2.59 17.33 -6.31
C SER A 492 -2.75 16.76 -4.90
N GLY A 493 -1.69 16.65 -4.13
CA GLY A 493 -1.74 15.94 -2.86
C GLY A 493 -0.37 15.71 -2.26
N VAL A 494 -0.33 14.93 -1.19
CA VAL A 494 0.92 14.55 -0.55
C VAL A 494 0.90 13.08 -0.14
N LEU A 495 2.07 12.44 -0.18
CA LEU A 495 2.29 11.10 0.37
C LEU A 495 3.74 10.95 0.78
N THR A 496 4.05 9.90 1.53
CA THR A 496 5.40 9.64 2.08
C THR A 496 6.06 8.40 1.50
N GLY A 497 5.43 7.80 0.50
CA GLY A 497 5.71 6.46 -0.01
C GLY A 497 5.13 5.39 0.90
N GLN A 498 4.87 4.22 0.34
CA GLN A 498 4.39 3.04 1.05
C GLN A 498 5.06 1.78 0.52
N ASP A 499 4.94 0.69 1.27
CA ASP A 499 5.51 -0.63 0.97
C ASP A 499 7.01 -0.59 0.64
N CYS A 500 7.42 -1.46 -0.28
CA CYS A 500 8.74 -1.54 -0.83
C CYS A 500 8.75 -1.14 -2.32
N CYS A 501 9.77 -0.44 -2.82
CA CYS A 501 11.03 -0.17 -2.14
C CYS A 501 11.51 1.27 -2.30
N LYS A 502 11.96 1.85 -1.20
CA LYS A 502 12.82 3.03 -1.19
C LYS A 502 14.11 2.73 -1.94
N LEU A 503 14.35 3.50 -2.99
CA LEU A 503 15.46 3.30 -3.92
C LEU A 503 16.72 4.02 -3.44
N GLN A 504 17.87 3.70 -4.05
CA GLN A 504 19.12 4.41 -3.74
C GLN A 504 18.99 5.92 -4.05
N SER A 505 18.32 6.28 -5.14
CA SER A 505 18.03 7.67 -5.47
C SER A 505 17.19 8.38 -4.39
N ASP A 506 16.27 7.65 -3.75
CA ASP A 506 15.48 8.18 -2.65
C ASP A 506 16.35 8.34 -1.39
N VAL A 507 17.23 7.38 -1.09
CA VAL A 507 18.18 7.49 0.02
C VAL A 507 19.14 8.66 -0.17
N ASP A 508 19.64 8.88 -1.38
CA ASP A 508 20.53 10.00 -1.70
C ASP A 508 19.82 11.35 -1.53
N MET A 509 18.50 11.39 -1.73
CA MET A 509 17.69 12.60 -1.64
C MET A 509 17.19 12.88 -0.21
N PHE A 510 16.67 11.86 0.47
CA PHE A 510 15.92 11.95 1.73
C PHE A 510 16.64 11.32 2.92
N GLY A 511 17.72 10.58 2.69
CA GLY A 511 18.38 9.76 3.70
C GLY A 511 17.59 8.47 4.03
N GLY A 512 17.91 7.87 5.17
CA GLY A 512 17.30 6.62 5.61
C GLY A 512 17.97 5.39 4.98
N THR A 513 17.19 4.35 4.72
CA THR A 513 17.70 3.04 4.28
C THR A 513 16.99 2.53 3.04
N LEU A 514 17.66 1.68 2.25
CA LEU A 514 17.02 0.95 1.17
C LEU A 514 15.94 -0.01 1.70
N GLY A 515 14.92 -0.30 0.88
CA GLY A 515 13.88 -1.27 1.21
C GLY A 515 12.58 -0.62 1.68
N ASN A 516 11.89 -1.21 2.64
CA ASN A 516 10.56 -0.81 3.07
C ASN A 516 10.52 0.65 3.60
N PHE A 517 9.44 1.37 3.30
CA PHE A 517 9.19 2.72 3.81
C PHE A 517 8.74 2.73 5.28
N GLU A 518 8.10 1.66 5.73
CA GLU A 518 7.34 1.62 6.99
C GLU A 518 8.16 1.22 8.23
N GLY A 519 9.43 0.88 8.04
CA GLY A 519 10.30 0.35 9.09
C GLY A 519 11.59 1.14 9.24
N THR A 520 12.26 0.95 10.38
CA THR A 520 13.61 1.50 10.64
C THR A 520 14.73 0.53 10.26
N ILE A 521 14.39 -0.67 9.77
CA ILE A 521 15.35 -1.72 9.42
C ILE A 521 15.29 -1.97 7.90
N PRO A 522 16.44 -1.93 7.20
CA PRO A 522 16.50 -2.30 5.79
C PRO A 522 15.98 -3.72 5.60
N SER A 523 14.84 -3.85 4.94
CA SER A 523 14.20 -5.10 4.56
C SER A 523 13.43 -4.85 3.27
N SER A 524 13.22 -5.88 2.46
CA SER A 524 12.52 -5.76 1.18
C SER A 524 11.43 -6.81 1.02
N ASP A 525 10.90 -7.26 2.14
CA ASP A 525 9.90 -8.32 2.25
C ASP A 525 8.47 -7.78 2.14
N GLY A 526 8.31 -6.51 1.74
CA GLY A 526 7.03 -5.91 1.39
C GLY A 526 6.45 -4.95 2.42
N GLY A 527 7.02 -4.84 3.64
CA GLY A 527 6.50 -3.92 4.65
C GLY A 527 5.40 -4.51 5.53
N CYS A 528 4.60 -3.63 6.14
CA CYS A 528 3.45 -3.99 6.97
C CYS A 528 2.13 -3.75 6.24
N VAL A 529 2.08 -2.66 5.47
CA VAL A 529 1.04 -2.38 4.48
C VAL A 529 1.09 -3.45 3.38
N ASP A 530 -0.07 -3.73 2.79
CA ASP A 530 -0.28 -4.69 1.70
C ASP A 530 0.21 -6.13 1.91
N ASN A 531 0.64 -6.48 3.12
CA ASN A 531 1.06 -7.83 3.47
C ASN A 531 0.01 -8.55 4.31
N PRO A 532 -0.74 -9.50 3.71
CA PRO A 532 -1.73 -10.24 4.46
C PRO A 532 -1.05 -11.07 5.57
N PHE A 533 -1.78 -11.31 6.66
CA PHE A 533 -1.35 -12.15 7.78
C PHE A 533 -0.16 -11.64 8.61
N ARG A 534 0.25 -10.37 8.45
CA ARG A 534 1.24 -9.72 9.32
C ARG A 534 0.62 -8.90 10.45
N TRP A 535 -0.50 -8.22 10.15
CA TRP A 535 -1.23 -7.34 11.07
C TRP A 535 -0.33 -6.34 11.82
N CYS A 536 0.73 -5.86 11.17
CA CYS A 536 1.73 -4.99 11.78
C CYS A 536 1.58 -3.51 11.39
N ASP A 537 0.61 -3.17 10.53
CA ASP A 537 0.25 -1.77 10.30
C ASP A 537 -0.61 -1.23 11.44
N ASN A 538 0.05 -0.61 12.42
CA ASN A 538 -0.51 -0.13 13.68
C ASN A 538 0.18 1.16 14.12
N LEU A 539 -0.02 1.66 15.34
CA LEU A 539 0.63 2.93 15.72
C LEU A 539 2.17 2.89 15.74
N ALA A 540 2.80 1.71 15.77
CA ALA A 540 4.25 1.58 15.91
C ALA A 540 5.05 1.74 14.60
N ASN A 541 4.45 1.52 13.42
CA ASN A 541 5.10 1.72 12.11
C ASN A 541 4.85 3.14 11.55
N ASN A 542 4.49 4.10 12.40
CA ASN A 542 4.18 5.49 12.04
C ASN A 542 5.15 6.45 12.74
N ASP A 543 5.66 7.48 12.04
CA ASP A 543 6.46 8.56 12.63
C ASP A 543 5.60 9.82 12.84
N PRO A 544 5.31 10.20 14.10
CA PRO A 544 4.50 11.39 14.40
C PRO A 544 5.10 12.71 13.89
N LYS A 545 6.43 12.81 13.76
CA LYS A 545 7.08 14.00 13.22
C LYS A 545 6.86 14.11 11.72
N VAL A 546 6.94 12.97 11.01
CA VAL A 546 6.66 12.90 9.57
C VAL A 546 5.22 13.28 9.30
N LEU A 547 4.27 12.62 9.99
CA LEU A 547 2.85 12.97 9.98
C LEU A 547 2.66 14.48 10.13
N THR A 548 3.27 15.08 11.15
CA THR A 548 3.08 16.50 11.44
C THR A 548 3.55 17.43 10.33
N PHE A 549 4.76 17.25 9.79
CA PHE A 549 5.25 18.18 8.77
C PHE A 549 4.57 17.96 7.42
N MET A 550 4.14 16.73 7.10
CA MET A 550 3.35 16.42 5.92
C MET A 550 1.95 17.03 6.02
N SER A 551 1.24 16.82 7.14
CA SER A 551 -0.08 17.43 7.38
C SER A 551 -0.04 18.95 7.32
N LYS A 552 1.06 19.58 7.77
CA LYS A 552 1.26 21.04 7.65
C LYS A 552 1.39 21.49 6.19
N GLY A 553 2.14 20.76 5.37
CA GLY A 553 2.24 21.05 3.94
C GLY A 553 0.89 20.96 3.26
N PHE A 554 0.16 19.88 3.53
CA PHE A 554 -1.17 19.65 3.02
C PHE A 554 -2.19 20.71 3.49
N ALA A 555 -2.17 21.08 4.77
CA ALA A 555 -3.00 22.17 5.30
C ALA A 555 -2.75 23.49 4.57
N GLY A 556 -1.48 23.78 4.24
CA GLY A 556 -1.10 24.91 3.40
C GLY A 556 -1.75 24.87 2.02
N MET A 557 -1.75 23.70 1.37
CA MET A 557 -2.43 23.49 0.08
C MET A 557 -3.93 23.76 0.22
N VAL A 558 -4.60 23.14 1.20
CA VAL A 558 -6.05 23.27 1.42
C VAL A 558 -6.48 24.72 1.61
N VAL A 559 -5.84 25.47 2.51
CA VAL A 559 -6.28 26.86 2.78
C VAL A 559 -5.96 27.82 1.65
N ASN A 560 -4.89 27.60 0.89
CA ASN A 560 -4.66 28.39 -0.33
C ASN A 560 -5.77 28.11 -1.35
N MET A 561 -6.10 26.84 -1.58
CA MET A 561 -7.16 26.45 -2.52
C MET A 561 -8.56 26.88 -2.06
N ALA A 562 -8.80 26.98 -0.76
CA ALA A 562 -10.04 27.53 -0.20
C ALA A 562 -10.31 28.98 -0.62
N PHE A 563 -9.27 29.75 -0.95
CA PHE A 563 -9.36 31.17 -1.32
C PHE A 563 -8.84 31.48 -2.73
N ASP A 564 -8.29 30.49 -3.45
CA ASP A 564 -7.73 30.67 -4.78
C ASP A 564 -8.79 31.10 -5.80
N THR A 565 -8.37 31.94 -6.75
CA THR A 565 -9.23 32.49 -7.80
C THR A 565 -8.84 32.02 -9.20
N LYS A 566 -7.71 31.34 -9.33
CA LYS A 566 -7.09 30.93 -10.60
C LYS A 566 -7.64 29.61 -11.10
N VAL A 567 -8.02 28.73 -10.17
CA VAL A 567 -8.53 27.37 -10.46
C VAL A 567 -9.98 27.37 -10.96
N LEU A 568 -10.63 28.53 -10.96
CA LEU A 568 -12.06 28.70 -11.29
C LEU A 568 -12.38 28.70 -12.80
N GLY A 569 -11.37 28.77 -13.67
CA GLY A 569 -11.58 28.66 -15.13
C GLY A 569 -11.95 27.25 -15.61
N ALA A 570 -11.76 26.23 -14.78
CA ALA A 570 -11.96 24.81 -15.14
C ALA A 570 -13.45 24.37 -15.20
N ALA A 571 -14.38 25.18 -14.68
CA ALA A 571 -15.82 24.94 -14.84
C ALA A 571 -16.30 25.08 -16.30
N ALA A 572 -15.45 25.58 -17.21
CA ALA A 572 -15.75 25.77 -18.63
C ALA A 572 -15.24 24.65 -19.56
N ASN A 573 -14.56 23.61 -19.03
CA ASN A 573 -14.03 22.52 -19.86
C ASN A 573 -14.95 21.28 -19.85
N PRO A 574 -15.01 20.52 -20.97
CA PRO A 574 -15.78 19.28 -21.02
C PRO A 574 -15.22 18.29 -19.99
N ARG A 575 -16.09 17.78 -19.11
CA ARG A 575 -15.77 16.70 -18.19
C ARG A 575 -16.30 15.40 -18.75
N VAL A 576 -15.55 14.33 -18.57
CA VAL A 576 -15.92 13.00 -19.05
C VAL A 576 -15.91 12.07 -17.86
N HIS A 577 -16.92 11.23 -17.72
CA HIS A 577 -16.89 10.18 -16.71
C HIS A 577 -15.72 9.25 -17.01
N PRO A 578 -14.87 8.92 -16.02
CA PRO A 578 -13.85 7.90 -16.21
C PRO A 578 -14.50 6.58 -16.62
N LEU A 579 -13.82 5.80 -17.43
CA LEU A 579 -14.26 4.42 -17.68
C LEU A 579 -14.27 3.68 -16.33
N ALA A 580 -15.26 2.81 -16.13
CA ALA A 580 -15.34 1.99 -14.91
C ALA A 580 -13.97 1.35 -14.62
N PRO A 581 -13.55 1.30 -13.34
CA PRO A 581 -12.24 0.79 -12.99
C PRO A 581 -12.11 -0.61 -13.56
N LYS A 582 -11.09 -0.82 -14.40
CA LYS A 582 -10.66 -2.19 -14.68
C LYS A 582 -10.21 -2.71 -13.33
N ALA A 583 -10.75 -3.85 -12.89
CA ALA A 583 -10.28 -4.51 -11.69
C ALA A 583 -8.75 -4.54 -11.75
N HIS A 584 -8.10 -3.73 -10.92
CA HIS A 584 -6.65 -3.80 -10.82
C HIS A 584 -6.37 -5.23 -10.38
N PRO A 585 -5.53 -6.00 -11.12
CA PRO A 585 -5.06 -7.25 -10.55
C PRO A 585 -4.47 -6.86 -9.21
N SER A 586 -4.86 -7.56 -8.15
CA SER A 586 -4.36 -7.41 -6.78
C SER A 586 -2.86 -7.72 -6.65
N ASN A 587 -2.09 -7.52 -7.72
CA ASN A 587 -0.65 -7.63 -7.80
C ASN A 587 -0.05 -6.23 -7.64
N ARG A 588 -0.14 -5.68 -6.43
CA ARG A 588 0.90 -4.77 -5.91
C ARG A 588 2.14 -5.61 -5.55
N GLY A 589 2.66 -6.38 -6.53
CA GLY A 589 3.69 -7.39 -6.32
C GLY A 589 4.65 -7.46 -7.50
N ALA A 590 5.79 -6.80 -7.32
CA ALA A 590 7.02 -6.77 -8.14
C ALA A 590 6.86 -6.36 -9.62
N PRO A 591 7.74 -5.46 -10.12
CA PRO A 591 7.67 -4.98 -11.49
C PRO A 591 7.77 -6.14 -12.49
N THR A 592 6.88 -6.14 -13.47
CA THR A 592 7.02 -6.97 -14.66
C THR A 592 8.21 -6.48 -15.47
N SER A 593 9.38 -7.07 -15.24
CA SER A 593 10.50 -7.10 -16.18
C SER A 593 11.33 -8.36 -15.98
#